data_AF-C4L0P2-F1
#
_entry.id   AF-C4L0P2-F1
#
_cell.length_a   1.000
_cell.length_b   1.000
_cell.length_c   1.000
_cell.angle_alpha   90.00
_cell.angle_beta   90.00
_cell.angle_gamma   90.00
#
_symmetry.space_group_name_H-M   'P 1'
#
loop_
_entity.id
_entity.type
_entity.pdbx_description
1 polymer ?
#
loop_
_entity_poly.entity_id
_entity_poly.type
_entity_poly.pdbx_seq_one_letter_code
_entity_poly.pdbx_strand_id
1 'polypeptide(L)'
;MTEDNKLKPDDLPEGFDPYDINLKKQLHERADAKNLVGIRGKSVVLLCGAKKKKNRGDGVCRSIAGTGTQHPGFGRCKFCGGNNTGPRSPEAKARVSQNARKHGFYSKVLTAEERDTYEELLVDRKVGLEDEIFLLKAKILSYLGEYNRRRLAGRKATLEYVKEGESINYFHAGTIEDPVLTRALETLRRMVDSFAKLTGQDSGNLIDDINKELRQASQKEANTSWETPAQDRGAVPE
;
A
#
# COMPACT_ATOMS: atom_id res chain seq x y z
N MET A 1 -44.87 -8.83 11.51
CA MET A 1 -45.32 -9.13 10.14
C MET A 1 -45.69 -10.60 10.12
N THR A 2 -46.96 -10.81 9.80
CA THR A 2 -47.84 -11.98 9.89
C THR A 2 -47.29 -13.28 9.30
N GLU A 3 -47.69 -14.41 9.90
CA GLU A 3 -47.16 -15.76 9.67
C GLU A 3 -47.65 -16.45 8.38
N ASP A 4 -48.48 -15.81 7.55
CA ASP A 4 -49.38 -16.54 6.64
C ASP A 4 -49.23 -16.23 5.14
N ASN A 5 -48.01 -16.21 4.62
CA ASN A 5 -47.82 -16.23 3.15
C ASN A 5 -46.52 -16.95 2.76
N LYS A 6 -46.43 -18.24 3.12
CA LYS A 6 -45.31 -19.10 2.73
C LYS A 6 -45.69 -19.83 1.44
N LEU A 7 -45.10 -19.44 0.30
CA LEU A 7 -45.20 -20.20 -0.95
C LEU A 7 -44.89 -21.68 -0.68
N LYS A 8 -45.78 -22.56 -1.15
CA LYS A 8 -45.55 -24.00 -1.10
C LYS A 8 -44.78 -24.42 -2.36
N PRO A 9 -44.05 -25.55 -2.30
CA PRO A 9 -43.35 -26.08 -3.47
C PRO A 9 -44.26 -26.31 -4.68
N ASP A 10 -45.53 -26.62 -4.44
CA ASP A 10 -46.53 -26.88 -5.47
C ASP A 10 -46.99 -25.60 -6.20
N ASP A 11 -46.73 -24.42 -5.62
CA ASP A 11 -47.05 -23.11 -6.21
C ASP A 11 -45.93 -22.59 -7.13
N LEU A 12 -44.82 -23.31 -7.25
CA LEU A 12 -43.70 -22.93 -8.13
C LEU A 12 -43.96 -23.40 -9.58
N PRO A 13 -43.70 -22.56 -10.59
CA PRO A 13 -43.82 -22.96 -11.99
C PRO A 13 -42.88 -24.13 -12.33
N GLU A 14 -43.33 -25.04 -13.19
CA GLU A 14 -42.50 -26.16 -13.67
C GLU A 14 -41.22 -25.62 -14.34
N GLY A 15 -40.06 -26.04 -13.82
CA GLY A 15 -38.77 -25.56 -14.30
C GLY A 15 -38.38 -24.16 -13.81
N PHE A 16 -38.89 -23.71 -12.66
CA PHE A 16 -38.58 -22.40 -12.10
C PHE A 16 -37.06 -22.12 -12.06
N ASP A 17 -36.67 -20.92 -12.47
CA ASP A 17 -35.30 -20.46 -12.37
C ASP A 17 -35.00 -20.04 -10.90
N PRO A 18 -34.06 -20.71 -10.21
CA PRO A 18 -33.66 -20.32 -8.85
C PRO A 18 -33.12 -18.88 -8.74
N TYR A 19 -32.78 -18.25 -9.87
CA TYR A 19 -32.26 -16.90 -9.95
C TYR A 19 -33.32 -15.83 -10.27
N ASP A 20 -34.57 -16.18 -10.55
CA ASP A 20 -35.62 -15.23 -10.90
C ASP A 20 -35.86 -14.20 -9.78
N ILE A 21 -35.81 -12.92 -10.13
CA ILE A 21 -35.96 -11.78 -9.22
C ILE A 21 -37.42 -11.64 -8.76
N ASN A 22 -38.39 -11.98 -9.61
CA ASN A 22 -39.81 -11.83 -9.28
C ASN A 22 -40.22 -12.84 -8.20
N LEU A 23 -39.85 -14.12 -8.36
CA LEU A 23 -40.03 -15.16 -7.35
C LEU A 23 -39.31 -14.83 -6.03
N LYS A 24 -38.11 -14.24 -6.12
CA LYS A 24 -37.37 -13.81 -4.91
C LYS A 24 -38.10 -12.69 -4.16
N LYS A 25 -38.62 -11.69 -4.87
CA LYS A 25 -39.36 -10.57 -4.26
C LYS A 25 -40.69 -11.01 -3.65
N GLN A 26 -41.34 -12.02 -4.21
CA GLN A 26 -42.54 -12.64 -3.61
C GLN A 26 -42.23 -13.29 -2.25
N LEU A 27 -41.05 -13.91 -2.08
CA LEU A 27 -40.63 -14.49 -0.80
C LEU A 27 -40.19 -13.45 0.22
N HIS A 28 -39.54 -12.38 -0.22
CA HIS A 28 -39.14 -11.27 0.64
C HIS A 28 -38.91 -9.99 -0.18
N GLU A 29 -39.51 -8.87 0.22
CA GLU A 29 -39.43 -7.59 -0.51
C GLU A 29 -37.98 -7.11 -0.75
N ARG A 30 -37.10 -7.35 0.23
CA ARG A 30 -35.66 -7.01 0.20
C ARG A 30 -34.75 -8.11 -0.36
N ALA A 31 -35.27 -9.04 -1.14
CA ALA A 31 -34.46 -10.10 -1.73
C ALA A 31 -33.51 -9.54 -2.82
N ASP A 32 -32.23 -9.90 -2.73
CA ASP A 32 -31.19 -9.43 -3.65
C ASP A 32 -30.95 -10.42 -4.80
N ALA A 33 -30.32 -9.96 -5.88
CA ALA A 33 -29.81 -10.81 -6.96
C ALA A 33 -28.86 -11.93 -6.48
N LYS A 34 -28.26 -11.76 -5.30
CA LYS A 34 -27.32 -12.69 -4.67
C LYS A 34 -28.01 -13.88 -3.97
N ASN A 35 -29.30 -13.80 -3.72
CA ASN A 35 -30.08 -14.88 -3.11
C ASN A 35 -30.51 -15.91 -4.17
N LEU A 36 -30.91 -17.08 -3.70
CA LEU A 36 -31.44 -18.17 -4.53
C LEU A 36 -32.76 -18.63 -3.96
N VAL A 37 -33.70 -18.99 -4.81
CA VAL A 37 -34.91 -19.70 -4.37
C VAL A 37 -34.56 -21.17 -4.16
N GLY A 38 -34.94 -21.74 -3.03
CA GLY A 38 -34.72 -23.14 -2.75
C GLY A 38 -35.82 -23.74 -1.89
N ILE A 39 -36.02 -25.05 -2.03
CA ILE A 39 -37.04 -25.77 -1.28
C ILE A 39 -36.42 -26.36 -0.02
N ARG A 40 -37.03 -26.10 1.14
CA ARG A 40 -36.66 -26.70 2.43
C ARG A 40 -37.89 -27.37 3.03
N GLY A 41 -37.93 -28.70 2.93
CA GLY A 41 -39.10 -29.47 3.36
C GLY A 41 -40.33 -29.05 2.56
N LYS A 42 -41.36 -28.55 3.24
CA LYS A 42 -42.65 -28.13 2.65
C LYS A 42 -42.74 -26.63 2.36
N SER A 43 -41.64 -25.88 2.43
CA SER A 43 -41.65 -24.43 2.22
C SER A 43 -40.59 -23.99 1.22
N VAL A 44 -40.97 -23.03 0.40
CA VAL A 44 -40.04 -22.31 -0.47
C VAL A 44 -39.37 -21.22 0.34
N VAL A 45 -38.05 -21.19 0.34
CA VAL A 45 -37.25 -20.24 1.13
C VAL A 45 -36.15 -19.62 0.28
N LEU A 46 -35.73 -18.43 0.71
CA LEU A 46 -34.53 -17.80 0.17
C LEU A 46 -33.28 -18.43 0.79
N LEU A 47 -32.31 -18.76 -0.06
CA LEU A 47 -30.99 -19.26 0.30
C LEU A 47 -29.92 -18.17 0.11
N CYS A 48 -28.80 -18.34 0.80
CA CYS A 48 -27.70 -17.38 0.84
C CYS A 48 -27.02 -17.14 -0.51
N GLY A 49 -26.87 -18.17 -1.35
CA GLY A 49 -26.31 -18.06 -2.70
C GLY A 49 -24.83 -17.67 -2.82
N ALA A 50 -24.10 -17.55 -1.71
CA ALA A 50 -22.68 -17.22 -1.73
C ALA A 50 -21.85 -18.34 -2.38
N LYS A 51 -21.02 -18.01 -3.37
CA LYS A 51 -20.07 -18.97 -3.97
C LYS A 51 -19.16 -19.55 -2.90
N LYS A 52 -19.05 -20.88 -2.86
CA LYS A 52 -18.12 -21.58 -1.96
C LYS A 52 -16.67 -21.24 -2.36
N LYS A 53 -15.77 -21.23 -1.36
CA LYS A 53 -14.33 -21.10 -1.62
C LYS A 53 -13.87 -22.33 -2.41
N LYS A 54 -12.92 -22.18 -3.34
CA LYS A 54 -12.37 -23.29 -4.16
C LYS A 54 -12.00 -24.52 -3.32
N ASN A 55 -11.45 -24.32 -2.13
CA ASN A 55 -11.02 -25.38 -1.22
C ASN A 55 -12.18 -26.16 -0.56
N ARG A 56 -13.44 -25.76 -0.74
CA ARG A 56 -14.64 -26.44 -0.20
C ARG A 56 -15.56 -26.99 -1.31
N GLY A 57 -15.01 -27.15 -2.52
CA GLY A 57 -15.72 -27.60 -3.71
C GLY A 57 -16.49 -26.50 -4.44
N ASP A 58 -16.96 -26.84 -5.63
CA ASP A 58 -17.75 -25.95 -6.46
C ASP A 58 -19.22 -25.87 -6.00
N GLY A 59 -19.83 -24.71 -6.24
CA GLY A 59 -21.24 -24.45 -5.93
C GLY A 59 -21.48 -23.29 -4.97
N VAL A 60 -22.72 -23.16 -4.54
CA VAL A 60 -23.26 -22.03 -3.79
C VAL A 60 -23.72 -22.44 -2.39
N CYS A 61 -23.76 -21.47 -1.48
CA CYS A 61 -24.22 -21.67 -0.11
C CYS A 61 -25.73 -21.93 -0.08
N ARG A 62 -26.11 -23.10 0.43
CA ARG A 62 -27.50 -23.55 0.59
C ARG A 62 -28.10 -23.24 1.97
N SER A 63 -27.42 -22.46 2.81
CA SER A 63 -28.00 -22.00 4.08
C SER A 63 -29.16 -21.03 3.82
N ILE A 64 -30.14 -20.98 4.72
CA ILE A 64 -31.23 -20.01 4.64
C ILE A 64 -30.64 -18.59 4.63
N ALA A 65 -31.23 -17.71 3.84
CA ALA A 65 -30.82 -16.33 3.73
C ALA A 65 -30.90 -15.64 5.10
N GLY A 66 -29.87 -14.85 5.45
CA GLY A 66 -29.86 -14.10 6.70
C GLY A 66 -29.73 -14.91 7.99
N THR A 67 -29.51 -16.24 7.93
CA THR A 67 -29.37 -17.05 9.16
C THR A 67 -28.26 -16.52 10.07
N GLY A 68 -28.63 -16.22 11.31
CA GLY A 68 -27.72 -15.70 12.34
C GLY A 68 -27.23 -14.27 12.10
N THR A 69 -28.02 -13.48 11.37
CA THR A 69 -27.78 -12.05 11.11
C THR A 69 -28.94 -11.20 11.59
N GLN A 70 -28.79 -9.87 11.55
CA GLN A 70 -29.87 -8.92 11.88
C GLN A 70 -30.99 -8.87 10.82
N HIS A 71 -30.85 -9.60 9.71
CA HIS A 71 -31.80 -9.62 8.60
C HIS A 71 -32.21 -11.05 8.20
N PRO A 72 -33.04 -11.74 9.02
CA PRO A 72 -33.50 -13.09 8.68
C PRO A 72 -34.37 -13.07 7.42
N GLY A 73 -34.17 -14.04 6.52
CA GLY A 73 -34.98 -14.21 5.32
C GLY A 73 -34.43 -13.55 4.05
N PHE A 74 -33.40 -12.70 4.13
CA PHE A 74 -32.77 -12.11 2.95
C PHE A 74 -31.24 -11.91 3.09
N GLY A 75 -30.56 -11.71 1.97
CA GLY A 75 -29.11 -11.48 1.93
C GLY A 75 -28.27 -12.71 2.31
N ARG A 76 -27.01 -12.46 2.69
CA ARG A 76 -26.04 -13.53 3.03
C ARG A 76 -26.24 -14.03 4.47
N CYS A 77 -25.91 -15.29 4.74
CA CYS A 77 -25.91 -15.85 6.09
C CYS A 77 -24.66 -15.41 6.90
N LYS A 78 -24.65 -15.62 8.22
CA LYS A 78 -23.53 -15.24 9.10
C LYS A 78 -22.17 -15.79 8.64
N PHE A 79 -22.15 -17.01 8.10
CA PHE A 79 -20.92 -17.69 7.67
C PHE A 79 -20.39 -17.21 6.32
N CYS A 80 -21.23 -16.54 5.53
CA CYS A 80 -20.91 -16.06 4.20
C CYS A 80 -20.80 -14.54 4.13
N GLY A 81 -20.60 -13.89 5.29
CA GLY A 81 -20.42 -12.44 5.39
C GLY A 81 -21.71 -11.65 5.51
N GLY A 82 -22.84 -12.27 5.88
CA GLY A 82 -24.08 -11.56 6.17
C GLY A 82 -23.98 -10.57 7.34
N ASN A 83 -23.16 -10.90 8.34
CA ASN A 83 -22.82 -9.96 9.43
C ASN A 83 -21.69 -8.99 9.05
N ASN A 84 -20.98 -9.22 7.94
CA ASN A 84 -20.05 -8.25 7.38
C ASN A 84 -20.84 -7.25 6.53
N THR A 85 -21.73 -6.51 7.18
CA THR A 85 -22.04 -5.17 6.69
C THR A 85 -20.74 -4.42 6.80
N GLY A 86 -20.05 -4.25 5.67
CA GLY A 86 -18.74 -3.62 5.61
C GLY A 86 -18.71 -2.37 6.49
N PRO A 87 -17.51 -1.98 6.97
CA PRO A 87 -17.36 -1.02 8.06
C PRO A 87 -18.36 0.13 7.95
N ARG A 88 -19.32 0.16 8.89
CA ARG A 88 -20.43 1.12 8.85
C ARG A 88 -19.99 2.51 9.32
N SER A 89 -18.97 2.57 10.17
CA SER A 89 -18.36 3.83 10.60
C SER A 89 -17.46 4.42 9.50
N PRO A 90 -17.39 5.75 9.38
CA PRO A 90 -16.47 6.44 8.48
C PRO A 90 -15.01 6.01 8.68
N GLU A 91 -14.58 5.87 9.94
CA GLU A 91 -13.22 5.42 10.29
C GLU A 91 -12.89 4.03 9.77
N ALA A 92 -13.85 3.11 9.89
CA ALA A 92 -13.58 1.74 9.49
C ALA A 92 -13.60 1.59 7.95
N LYS A 93 -14.31 2.49 7.23
CA LYS A 93 -14.20 2.60 5.75
C LYS A 93 -12.83 3.15 5.35
N ALA A 94 -12.34 4.18 6.05
CA ALA A 94 -11.00 4.73 5.84
C ALA A 94 -9.91 3.67 6.05
N ARG A 95 -10.09 2.76 7.01
CA ARG A 95 -9.15 1.65 7.22
C ARG A 95 -9.11 0.64 6.07
N VAL A 96 -10.22 0.43 5.36
CA VAL A 96 -10.31 -0.51 4.23
C VAL A 96 -9.79 0.12 2.92
N SER A 97 -9.95 1.43 2.73
CA SER A 97 -9.37 2.14 1.58
C SER A 97 -7.83 2.13 1.60
N GLN A 98 -7.20 1.92 2.76
CA GLN A 98 -5.75 1.75 2.87
C GLN A 98 -5.21 0.43 2.27
N ASN A 99 -6.05 -0.49 1.80
CA ASN A 99 -5.56 -1.75 1.22
C ASN A 99 -4.80 -1.56 -0.10
N ALA A 100 -5.20 -0.60 -0.93
CA ALA A 100 -4.43 -0.23 -2.12
C ALA A 100 -3.07 0.41 -1.75
N ARG A 101 -3.03 1.09 -0.59
CA ARG A 101 -1.86 1.69 0.04
C ARG A 101 -0.84 0.65 0.53
N LYS A 102 -1.34 -0.35 1.27
CA LYS A 102 -0.50 -1.43 1.82
C LYS A 102 0.02 -2.43 0.79
N HIS A 103 -0.61 -2.51 -0.40
CA HIS A 103 -0.33 -3.54 -1.40
C HIS A 103 -0.11 -3.01 -2.84
N GLY A 104 0.05 -1.70 -3.03
CA GLY A 104 0.25 -1.04 -4.33
C GLY A 104 1.63 -1.23 -4.96
N PHE A 105 1.84 -0.72 -6.18
CA PHE A 105 3.12 -0.86 -6.90
C PHE A 105 4.31 -0.22 -6.14
N TYR A 106 4.10 0.98 -5.60
CA TYR A 106 5.08 1.68 -4.75
C TYR A 106 5.28 1.00 -3.39
N SER A 107 4.35 0.16 -2.92
CA SER A 107 4.51 -0.55 -1.65
C SER A 107 5.58 -1.64 -1.67
N LYS A 108 6.03 -2.06 -2.87
CA LYS A 108 7.04 -3.11 -3.04
C LYS A 108 8.45 -2.57 -3.25
N VAL A 109 8.56 -1.35 -3.77
CA VAL A 109 9.84 -0.68 -4.07
C VAL A 109 10.26 0.23 -2.92
N LEU A 110 9.26 0.84 -2.26
CA LEU A 110 9.46 1.68 -1.11
C LEU A 110 9.48 0.83 0.15
N THR A 111 10.43 1.13 1.02
CA THR A 111 10.42 0.67 2.42
C THR A 111 9.11 1.08 3.10
N ALA A 112 8.81 0.51 4.27
CA ALA A 112 7.57 0.84 4.97
C ALA A 112 7.44 2.35 5.25
N GLU A 113 8.57 3.00 5.51
CA GLU A 113 8.65 4.44 5.81
C GLU A 113 8.45 5.30 4.55
N GLU A 114 9.15 5.01 3.45
CA GLU A 114 9.06 5.77 2.19
C GLU A 114 7.66 5.78 1.56
N ARG A 115 6.89 4.75 1.89
CA ARG A 115 5.56 4.50 1.36
C ARG A 115 4.48 5.34 2.05
N ASP A 116 4.62 5.57 3.36
CA ASP A 116 3.74 6.47 4.10
C ASP A 116 3.92 7.91 3.61
N THR A 117 5.16 8.31 3.30
CA THR A 117 5.49 9.63 2.76
C THR A 117 4.97 9.85 1.32
N TYR A 118 5.06 8.83 0.47
CA TYR A 118 4.57 8.90 -0.92
C TYR A 118 3.05 9.05 -1.01
N GLU A 119 2.31 8.51 -0.05
CA GLU A 119 0.85 8.52 -0.06
C GLU A 119 0.25 9.82 0.44
N GLU A 120 0.96 10.54 1.31
CA GLU A 120 0.59 11.90 1.70
C GLU A 120 0.63 12.85 0.49
N LEU A 121 1.64 12.71 -0.38
CA LEU A 121 1.82 13.49 -1.61
C LEU A 121 0.78 13.17 -2.70
N LEU A 122 0.18 11.97 -2.67
CA LEU A 122 -0.73 11.48 -3.72
C LEU A 122 -2.18 11.97 -3.57
N VAL A 123 -2.57 12.43 -2.38
CA VAL A 123 -3.92 12.96 -2.10
C VAL A 123 -4.12 14.34 -2.72
N ASP A 124 -3.04 15.12 -2.87
CA ASP A 124 -3.04 16.40 -3.59
C ASP A 124 -2.67 16.16 -5.07
N ARG A 125 -3.70 15.97 -5.90
CA ARG A 125 -3.60 15.77 -7.36
C ARG A 125 -2.64 16.74 -8.05
N LYS A 126 -1.45 16.27 -8.40
CA LYS A 126 -0.67 16.50 -9.65
C LYS A 126 0.68 15.85 -9.41
N VAL A 127 0.97 14.69 -10.02
CA VAL A 127 2.37 14.22 -10.02
C VAL A 127 3.16 15.19 -10.90
N GLY A 128 3.75 16.19 -10.25
CA GLY A 128 4.53 17.23 -10.88
C GLY A 128 5.94 16.76 -11.15
N LEU A 129 6.69 17.52 -11.93
CA LEU A 129 8.13 17.32 -12.06
C LEU A 129 8.83 17.38 -10.68
N GLU A 130 8.22 18.05 -9.71
CA GLU A 130 8.61 18.07 -8.30
C GLU A 130 8.57 16.68 -7.65
N ASP A 131 7.52 15.88 -7.89
CA ASP A 131 7.38 14.54 -7.30
C ASP A 131 8.41 13.55 -7.87
N GLU A 132 8.78 13.72 -9.14
CA GLU A 132 9.83 12.94 -9.79
C GLU A 132 11.23 13.32 -9.25
N ILE A 133 11.45 14.61 -8.96
CA ILE A 133 12.65 15.08 -8.24
C ILE A 133 12.70 14.43 -6.87
N PHE A 134 11.60 14.43 -6.12
CA PHE A 134 11.55 13.82 -4.78
C PHE A 134 11.72 12.30 -4.81
N LEU A 135 11.14 11.61 -5.80
CA LEU A 135 11.32 10.17 -5.95
C LEU A 135 12.77 9.80 -6.28
N LEU A 136 13.42 10.55 -7.17
CA LEU A 136 14.83 10.30 -7.49
C LEU A 136 15.72 10.63 -6.29
N LYS A 137 15.44 11.73 -5.56
CA LYS A 137 16.12 12.07 -4.31
C LYS A 137 15.98 10.95 -3.29
N ALA A 138 14.78 10.37 -3.13
CA ALA A 138 14.54 9.25 -2.24
C ALA A 138 15.42 8.04 -2.61
N LYS A 139 15.42 7.62 -3.88
CA LYS A 139 16.25 6.50 -4.34
C LYS A 139 17.75 6.71 -4.11
N ILE A 140 18.25 7.93 -4.32
CA ILE A 140 19.65 8.27 -4.05
C ILE A 140 19.95 8.12 -2.56
N LEU A 141 19.07 8.63 -1.69
CA LEU A 141 19.23 8.52 -0.24
C LEU A 141 19.13 7.07 0.26
N SER A 142 18.19 6.26 -0.24
CA SER A 142 18.06 4.84 0.13
C SER A 142 19.28 4.04 -0.30
N TYR A 143 19.79 4.31 -1.51
CA TYR A 143 21.02 3.74 -2.04
C TYR A 143 22.22 4.10 -1.13
N LEU A 144 22.44 5.38 -0.83
CA LEU A 144 23.49 5.81 0.08
C LEU A 144 23.35 5.21 1.49
N GLY A 145 22.13 5.12 2.01
CA GLY A 145 21.86 4.52 3.32
C GLY A 145 22.19 3.02 3.36
N GLU A 146 21.84 2.28 2.31
CA GLU A 146 22.22 0.87 2.18
C GLU A 146 23.73 0.68 2.12
N TYR A 147 24.41 1.45 1.28
CA TYR A 147 25.85 1.35 1.14
C TYR A 147 26.60 1.88 2.36
N ASN A 148 26.05 2.84 3.11
CA ASN A 148 26.62 3.26 4.40
C ASN A 148 26.49 2.14 5.46
N ARG A 149 25.35 1.43 5.51
CA ARG A 149 25.20 0.24 6.37
C ARG A 149 26.23 -0.84 6.01
N ARG A 150 26.46 -1.07 4.73
CA ARG A 150 27.52 -1.99 4.25
C ARG A 150 28.91 -1.46 4.61
N ARG A 151 29.14 -0.14 4.52
CA ARG A 151 30.42 0.49 4.88
C ARG A 151 30.76 0.30 6.35
N LEU A 152 29.77 0.39 7.23
CA LEU A 152 29.92 0.10 8.66
C LEU A 152 30.31 -1.37 8.92
N ALA A 153 29.87 -2.30 8.06
CA ALA A 153 30.31 -3.70 8.10
C ALA A 153 31.73 -3.92 7.54
N GLY A 154 32.32 -2.90 6.90
CA GLY A 154 33.72 -2.87 6.47
C GLY A 154 33.92 -2.20 5.10
N ARG A 155 35.07 -1.55 4.89
CA ARG A 155 35.38 -0.81 3.64
C ARG A 155 35.36 -1.68 2.38
N LYS A 156 35.62 -2.98 2.50
CA LYS A 156 35.54 -3.94 1.39
C LYS A 156 34.10 -4.31 1.02
N ALA A 157 33.13 -4.10 1.90
CA ALA A 157 31.73 -4.44 1.65
C ALA A 157 31.00 -3.42 0.75
N THR A 158 31.65 -2.30 0.42
CA THR A 158 31.16 -1.33 -0.57
C THR A 158 31.88 -1.44 -1.91
N LEU A 159 32.78 -2.41 -2.08
CA LEU A 159 33.44 -2.64 -3.36
C LEU A 159 32.45 -3.26 -4.34
N GLU A 160 32.22 -2.54 -5.43
CA GLU A 160 31.50 -3.05 -6.59
C GLU A 160 32.51 -3.23 -7.73
N TYR A 161 32.40 -4.34 -8.44
CA TYR A 161 33.28 -4.69 -9.54
C TYR A 161 32.55 -4.47 -10.87
N VAL A 162 33.16 -3.71 -11.75
CA VAL A 162 32.65 -3.46 -13.10
C VAL A 162 33.67 -3.92 -14.12
N LYS A 163 33.18 -4.72 -15.07
CA LYS A 163 33.99 -5.23 -16.17
C LYS A 163 33.92 -4.25 -17.34
N GLU A 164 35.05 -3.66 -17.70
CA GLU A 164 35.19 -2.84 -18.89
C GLU A 164 36.22 -3.49 -19.83
N GLY A 165 35.72 -4.13 -20.89
CA GLY A 165 36.55 -4.87 -21.84
C GLY A 165 37.28 -6.05 -21.20
N GLU A 166 38.61 -6.08 -21.33
CA GLU A 166 39.49 -7.08 -20.72
C GLU A 166 39.89 -6.75 -19.28
N SER A 167 39.58 -5.54 -18.80
CA SER A 167 39.93 -5.09 -17.44
C SER A 167 38.75 -5.19 -16.46
N ILE A 168 39.06 -5.54 -15.21
CA ILE A 168 38.11 -5.50 -14.09
C ILE A 168 38.47 -4.29 -13.24
N ASN A 169 37.63 -3.27 -13.30
CA ASN A 169 37.73 -2.10 -12.45
C ASN A 169 36.87 -2.29 -11.20
N TYR A 170 37.21 -1.62 -10.12
CA TYR A 170 36.41 -1.59 -8.90
C TYR A 170 36.21 -0.15 -8.46
N PHE A 171 35.09 0.10 -7.80
CA PHE A 171 34.84 1.39 -7.15
C PHE A 171 34.14 1.16 -5.82
N HIS A 172 34.23 2.16 -4.95
CA HIS A 172 33.47 2.18 -3.72
C HIS A 172 32.08 2.78 -3.97
N ALA A 173 31.05 1.93 -3.96
CA ALA A 173 29.67 2.36 -4.09
C ALA A 173 29.25 3.30 -2.95
N GLY A 174 28.44 4.31 -3.30
CA GLY A 174 28.05 5.37 -2.38
C GLY A 174 29.14 6.42 -2.09
N THR A 175 30.21 6.46 -2.89
CA THR A 175 31.25 7.50 -2.81
C THR A 175 31.33 8.29 -4.10
N ILE A 176 32.21 9.29 -4.17
CA ILE A 176 32.43 10.08 -5.40
C ILE A 176 32.97 9.24 -6.57
N GLU A 177 33.53 8.06 -6.28
CA GLU A 177 34.01 7.12 -7.29
C GLU A 177 32.88 6.34 -7.97
N ASP A 178 31.65 6.42 -7.44
CA ASP A 178 30.49 5.69 -7.93
C ASP A 178 29.87 6.37 -9.17
N PRO A 179 29.99 5.74 -10.35
CA PRO A 179 29.45 6.32 -11.59
C PRO A 179 27.92 6.30 -11.62
N VAL A 180 27.27 5.38 -10.91
CA VAL A 180 25.80 5.27 -10.84
C VAL A 180 25.25 6.41 -10.00
N LEU A 181 25.84 6.64 -8.82
CA LEU A 181 25.49 7.77 -7.97
C LEU A 181 25.71 9.10 -8.69
N THR A 182 26.85 9.26 -9.37
CA THR A 182 27.18 10.48 -10.12
C THR A 182 26.14 10.76 -11.20
N ARG A 183 25.75 9.75 -11.99
CA ARG A 183 24.69 9.89 -13.01
C ARG A 183 23.33 10.23 -12.40
N ALA A 184 22.98 9.64 -11.25
CA ALA A 184 21.73 9.93 -10.56
C ALA A 184 21.70 11.38 -10.06
N LEU A 185 22.80 11.89 -9.50
CA LEU A 185 22.96 13.28 -9.07
C LEU A 185 22.89 14.25 -10.27
N GLU A 186 23.53 13.93 -11.39
CA GLU A 186 23.46 14.71 -12.63
C GLU A 186 22.01 14.78 -13.18
N THR A 187 21.28 13.67 -13.09
CA THR A 187 19.89 13.59 -13.52
C THR A 187 18.99 14.41 -12.59
N LEU A 188 19.22 14.34 -11.27
CA LEU A 188 18.51 15.15 -10.29
C LEU A 188 18.72 16.64 -10.56
N ARG A 189 19.96 17.06 -10.79
CA ARG A 189 20.30 18.44 -11.17
C ARG A 189 19.51 18.90 -12.39
N ARG A 190 19.49 18.12 -13.47
CA ARG A 190 18.75 18.47 -14.70
C ARG A 190 17.24 18.60 -14.47
N MET A 191 16.66 17.74 -13.63
CA MET A 191 15.24 17.83 -13.30
C MET A 191 14.93 19.07 -12.46
N VAL A 192 15.78 19.39 -11.49
CA VAL A 192 15.69 20.63 -10.69
C VAL A 192 15.80 21.87 -11.58
N ASP A 193 16.78 21.90 -12.48
CA ASP A 193 16.95 23.00 -13.44
C ASP A 193 15.74 23.14 -14.37
N SER A 194 15.15 22.02 -14.80
CA SER A 194 13.95 22.01 -15.64
C SER A 194 12.70 22.45 -14.87
N PHE A 195 12.60 22.09 -13.58
CA PHE A 195 11.52 22.54 -12.71
C PHE A 195 11.58 24.04 -12.48
N ALA A 196 12.76 24.58 -12.14
CA ALA A 196 12.96 26.01 -11.96
C ALA A 196 12.61 26.82 -13.23
N LYS A 197 12.98 26.31 -14.41
CA LYS A 197 12.60 26.92 -15.71
C LYS A 197 11.09 26.90 -15.97
N LEU A 198 10.39 25.84 -15.57
CA LEU A 198 8.95 25.68 -15.80
C LEU A 198 8.11 26.49 -14.81
N THR A 199 8.59 26.68 -13.58
CA THR A 199 7.87 27.44 -12.54
C THR A 199 8.19 28.94 -12.57
N GLY A 200 9.19 29.36 -13.35
CA GLY A 200 9.63 30.75 -13.43
C GLY A 200 10.30 31.25 -12.15
N GLN A 201 10.65 30.33 -11.23
CA GLN A 201 11.42 30.64 -10.03
C GLN A 201 12.92 30.56 -10.35
N ASP A 202 13.68 31.55 -9.87
CA ASP A 202 15.11 31.63 -10.07
C ASP A 202 15.81 30.42 -9.42
N SER A 203 16.48 29.59 -10.23
CA SER A 203 17.04 28.29 -9.81
C SER A 203 18.18 28.41 -8.78
N GLY A 204 18.70 29.62 -8.58
CA GLY A 204 19.78 29.91 -7.62
C GLY A 204 19.36 29.63 -6.18
N ASN A 205 18.18 30.09 -5.76
CA ASN A 205 17.77 30.01 -4.35
C ASN A 205 17.56 28.56 -3.87
N LEU A 206 17.00 27.69 -4.71
CA LEU A 206 16.73 26.30 -4.33
C LEU A 206 18.02 25.46 -4.26
N ILE A 207 18.96 25.67 -5.17
CA ILE A 207 20.29 25.02 -5.13
C ILE A 207 21.07 25.50 -3.91
N ASP A 208 21.00 26.80 -3.58
CA ASP A 208 21.66 27.35 -2.40
C ASP A 208 21.03 26.86 -1.09
N ASP A 209 19.71 26.71 -1.04
CA ASP A 209 19.00 26.12 0.11
C ASP A 209 19.30 24.62 0.26
N ILE A 210 19.33 23.86 -0.83
CA ILE A 210 19.73 22.44 -0.81
C ILE A 210 21.20 22.31 -0.38
N ASN A 211 22.10 23.17 -0.88
CA ASN A 211 23.50 23.18 -0.46
C ASN A 211 23.66 23.56 1.02
N LYS A 212 22.81 24.45 1.53
CA LYS A 212 22.77 24.84 2.95
C LYS A 212 22.25 23.70 3.82
N GLU A 213 21.21 22.98 3.40
CA GLU A 213 20.70 21.79 4.08
C GLU A 213 21.71 20.64 4.08
N LEU A 214 22.36 20.38 2.93
CA LEU A 214 23.42 19.35 2.83
C LEU A 214 24.64 19.72 3.69
N ARG A 215 25.01 21.00 3.75
CA ARG A 215 26.06 21.48 4.67
C ARG A 215 25.64 21.38 6.12
N GLN A 216 24.39 21.66 6.49
CA GLN A 216 23.90 21.49 7.86
C GLN A 216 23.81 20.03 8.27
N ALA A 217 23.40 19.13 7.37
CA ALA A 217 23.42 17.69 7.61
C ALA A 217 24.86 17.17 7.79
N SER A 218 25.79 17.66 6.96
CA SER A 218 27.22 17.33 7.08
C SER A 218 27.89 17.96 8.31
N GLN A 219 27.51 19.18 8.71
CA GLN A 219 28.05 19.85 9.90
C GLN A 219 27.45 19.35 11.21
N LYS A 220 26.20 18.86 11.22
CA LYS A 220 25.65 18.13 12.37
C LYS A 220 26.45 16.86 12.65
N GLU A 221 26.95 16.17 11.62
CA GLU A 221 27.92 15.08 11.78
C GLU A 221 29.31 15.57 12.25
N ALA A 222 29.75 16.75 11.80
CA ALA A 222 31.01 17.33 12.24
C ALA A 222 30.98 17.75 13.72
N ASN A 223 29.95 18.45 14.21
CA ASN A 223 29.87 18.87 15.62
C ASN A 223 29.74 17.70 16.61
N THR A 224 29.10 16.59 16.21
CA THR A 224 29.11 15.36 17.04
C THR A 224 30.49 14.71 17.16
N SER A 225 31.44 15.06 16.29
CA SER A 225 32.82 14.56 16.36
C SER A 225 33.76 15.46 17.19
N TRP A 226 33.35 16.69 17.55
CA TRP A 226 34.16 17.64 18.32
C TRP A 226 33.70 17.84 19.77
N GLU A 227 32.49 17.39 20.14
CA GLU A 227 31.97 17.45 21.52
C GLU A 227 32.30 16.20 22.36
N THR A 228 33.47 15.58 22.14
CA THR A 228 34.01 14.65 23.15
C THR A 228 34.81 15.50 24.15
N PRO A 229 34.43 15.57 25.45
CA PRO A 229 35.23 16.30 26.42
C PRO A 229 36.62 15.68 26.46
N ALA A 230 37.65 16.52 26.28
CA ALA A 230 39.03 16.12 26.37
C ALA A 230 39.23 15.36 27.69
N GLN A 231 39.74 14.12 27.61
CA GLN A 231 40.12 13.36 28.80
C GLN A 231 41.16 14.17 29.58
N ASP A 232 40.76 14.64 30.75
CA ASP A 232 41.61 15.30 31.73
C ASP A 232 42.72 14.32 32.13
N ARG A 233 43.94 14.57 31.64
CA ARG A 233 45.12 13.82 32.08
C ARG A 233 45.54 14.42 33.41
N GLY A 234 44.99 13.87 34.48
CA GLY A 234 45.43 14.15 35.85
C GLY A 234 46.94 14.03 35.96
N ALA A 235 47.56 15.06 36.55
CA ALA A 235 48.99 15.18 36.75
C ALA A 235 49.54 13.98 37.54
N VAL A 236 50.67 13.46 37.09
CA VAL A 236 51.50 12.49 37.83
C VAL A 236 52.23 13.28 38.93
N PRO A 237 52.09 12.94 40.22
CA PRO A 237 52.91 13.54 41.27
C PRO A 237 54.35 13.03 41.19
N GLU A 238 55.31 13.92 41.47
CA GLU A 238 56.76 13.67 41.51
C GLU A 238 57.19 12.57 42.50
#